data_AF-A0A7S3PEU8-F1
#
_entry.id   AF-A0A7S3PEU8-F1
#
_cell.length_a   1.000
_cell.length_b   1.000
_cell.length_c   1.000
_cell.angle_alpha   90.00
_cell.angle_beta   90.00
_cell.angle_gamma   90.00
#
_symmetry.space_group_name_H-M   'P 1'
#
loop_
_entity.id
_entity.type
_entity.pdbx_description
1 polymer ?
#
loop_
_entity_poly.entity_id
_entity_poly.type
_entity_poly.pdbx_seq_one_letter_code
_entity_poly.pdbx_strand_id
1 'polypeptide(L)'
;DYRMQQYRVFSALALSYSIRWAAIFIRDYLKRVQTAINSGDLQAAEELPELHASLSGLKAWSTIIAHGHMEDLRKACGGQGFLMSSGMPAIVLNFCDPATVEGEQVIMSLQCSRFLIKSVTQLKNKHEVKGSVKYLLDAPITTLPFNSWPNATPENLVAMFRDRARRQAMRLEERFQASQKRGLSFTDATNETAIHGYKAASCHSAYITISRNLDALNEFVKPKDTNIYNALLNLFQLTALRQIKDDLADWFECLTPHLVDSLTDGIHVLLDNIRPDAVGLVDALGFEDEQLDSTLGRYDGRVYEAIYEQAKLSPLNQSPKMVGWESISKVLDLDFIKAGVGQRACVDSKL
;
A
#
# COMPACT_ATOMS: atom_id res chain seq x y z
N ASP A 1 -0.25 -21.34 -6.22
CA ASP A 1 -1.05 -21.55 -7.45
C ASP A 1 -2.49 -21.07 -7.36
N TYR A 2 -3.17 -21.21 -6.22
CA TYR A 2 -4.54 -20.69 -6.06
C TYR A 2 -4.68 -19.21 -6.42
N ARG A 3 -5.72 -18.88 -7.20
CA ARG A 3 -5.94 -17.54 -7.76
C ARG A 3 -6.06 -16.45 -6.70
N MET A 4 -6.78 -16.73 -5.62
CA MET A 4 -6.91 -15.78 -4.51
C MET A 4 -5.61 -15.57 -3.74
N GLN A 5 -4.75 -16.60 -3.64
CA GLN A 5 -3.43 -16.44 -3.03
C GLN A 5 -2.54 -15.55 -3.91
N GLN A 6 -2.53 -15.79 -5.23
CA GLN A 6 -1.84 -14.93 -6.19
C GLN A 6 -2.33 -13.49 -6.10
N TYR A 7 -3.65 -13.28 -6.08
CA TYR A 7 -4.24 -11.94 -6.02
C TYR A 7 -3.80 -11.16 -4.78
N ARG A 8 -3.78 -11.80 -3.61
CA ARG A 8 -3.37 -11.18 -2.35
C ARG A 8 -1.88 -10.87 -2.33
N VAL A 9 -1.05 -11.87 -2.63
CA VAL A 9 0.41 -11.76 -2.54
C VAL A 9 0.98 -10.87 -3.64
N PHE A 10 0.57 -11.05 -4.89
CA PHE A 10 1.11 -10.30 -6.01
C PHE A 10 0.64 -8.84 -6.00
N SER A 11 -0.55 -8.54 -5.46
CA SER A 11 -0.96 -7.14 -5.24
C SER A 11 -0.03 -6.43 -4.26
N ALA A 12 0.35 -7.11 -3.16
CA ALA A 12 1.27 -6.54 -2.18
C ALA A 12 2.68 -6.36 -2.75
N LEU A 13 3.17 -7.33 -3.52
CA LEU A 13 4.45 -7.26 -4.24
C LEU A 13 4.44 -6.11 -5.26
N ALA A 14 3.39 -6.00 -6.06
CA ALA A 14 3.25 -4.95 -7.07
C ALA A 14 3.26 -3.55 -6.43
N LEU A 15 2.53 -3.40 -5.32
CA LEU A 15 2.48 -2.17 -4.56
C LEU A 15 3.84 -1.81 -3.93
N SER A 16 4.61 -2.77 -3.43
CA SER A 16 5.92 -2.50 -2.80
C SER A 16 6.90 -1.89 -3.79
N TYR A 17 6.94 -2.39 -5.03
CA TYR A 17 7.73 -1.81 -6.12
C TYR A 17 7.24 -0.40 -6.48
N SER A 18 5.93 -0.18 -6.55
CA SER A 18 5.36 1.15 -6.84
C SER A 18 5.73 2.18 -5.77
N ILE A 19 5.60 1.82 -4.49
CA ILE A 19 6.00 2.67 -3.37
C ILE A 19 7.51 2.94 -3.40
N ARG A 20 8.33 1.93 -3.73
CA ARG A 20 9.79 2.10 -3.81
C ARG A 20 10.20 3.13 -4.85
N TRP A 21 9.62 3.09 -6.06
CA TRP A 21 9.93 4.09 -7.09
C TRP A 21 9.48 5.50 -6.68
N ALA A 22 8.30 5.63 -6.08
CA ALA A 22 7.84 6.91 -5.54
C ALA A 22 8.75 7.44 -4.41
N ALA A 23 9.24 6.55 -3.55
CA ALA A 23 10.15 6.89 -2.46
C ALA A 23 11.53 7.35 -2.96
N ILE A 24 12.04 6.79 -4.07
CA ILE A 24 13.27 7.26 -4.72
C ILE A 24 13.05 8.68 -5.25
N PHE A 25 11.97 8.91 -5.99
CA PHE A 25 11.62 10.24 -6.52
C PHE A 25 11.54 11.30 -5.43
N ILE A 26 10.76 11.07 -4.36
CA ILE A 26 10.57 12.09 -3.31
C ILE A 26 11.86 12.34 -2.52
N ARG A 27 12.71 11.32 -2.38
CA ARG A 27 14.03 11.45 -1.74
C ARG A 27 14.96 12.32 -2.57
N ASP A 28 14.97 12.14 -3.88
CA ASP A 28 15.80 12.96 -4.77
C ASP A 28 15.28 14.39 -4.87
N TYR A 29 13.95 14.58 -4.84
CA TYR A 29 13.35 15.92 -4.72
C TYR A 29 13.78 16.61 -3.41
N LEU A 30 13.66 15.94 -2.26
CA LEU A 30 14.11 16.45 -0.96
C LEU A 30 15.60 16.83 -0.98
N LYS A 31 16.47 15.95 -1.48
CA LYS A 31 17.91 16.20 -1.59
C LYS A 31 18.22 17.41 -2.47
N ARG A 32 17.54 17.53 -3.62
CA ARG A 32 17.73 18.66 -4.54
C ARG A 32 17.39 19.99 -3.86
N VAL A 33 16.21 20.08 -3.25
CA VAL A 33 15.77 21.31 -2.56
C VAL A 33 16.72 21.65 -1.41
N GLN A 34 17.10 20.67 -0.59
CA GLN A 34 18.03 20.89 0.50
C GLN A 34 19.40 21.39 0.01
N THR A 35 19.92 20.82 -1.08
CA THR A 35 21.20 21.21 -1.66
C THR A 35 21.15 22.62 -2.22
N ALA A 36 20.08 22.97 -2.95
CA ALA A 36 19.89 24.31 -3.51
C ALA A 36 19.85 25.39 -2.41
N ILE A 37 19.05 25.17 -1.35
CA ILE A 37 18.97 26.08 -0.21
C ILE A 37 20.34 26.23 0.47
N ASN A 38 21.04 25.12 0.73
CA ASN A 38 22.36 25.16 1.37
C ASN A 38 23.42 25.85 0.50
N SER A 39 23.25 25.86 -0.82
CA SER A 39 24.13 26.54 -1.77
C SER A 39 23.81 28.04 -1.96
N GLY A 40 22.79 28.57 -1.27
CA GLY A 40 22.42 29.98 -1.31
C GLY A 40 21.32 30.33 -2.32
N ASP A 41 20.73 29.36 -3.01
CA ASP A 41 19.54 29.56 -3.83
C ASP A 41 18.29 29.63 -2.94
N LEU A 42 17.96 30.82 -2.48
CA LEU A 42 16.78 31.07 -1.66
C LEU A 42 15.47 30.89 -2.42
N GLN A 43 15.47 30.87 -3.77
CA GLN A 43 14.24 30.63 -4.55
C GLN A 43 13.78 29.17 -4.42
N ALA A 44 14.70 28.24 -4.18
CA ALA A 44 14.35 26.85 -3.89
C ALA A 44 13.48 26.69 -2.62
N ALA A 45 13.49 27.67 -1.72
CA ALA A 45 12.60 27.67 -0.55
C ALA A 45 11.11 27.80 -0.93
N GLU A 46 10.79 28.33 -2.11
CA GLU A 46 9.41 28.41 -2.63
C GLU A 46 8.81 27.02 -2.90
N GLU A 47 9.65 25.99 -3.03
CA GLU A 47 9.24 24.60 -3.26
C GLU A 47 8.91 23.84 -1.95
N LEU A 48 9.33 24.35 -0.79
CA LEU A 48 9.13 23.68 0.50
C LEU A 48 7.65 23.37 0.82
N PRO A 49 6.67 24.25 0.53
CA PRO A 49 5.27 23.94 0.76
C PRO A 49 4.77 22.74 -0.05
N GLU A 50 5.19 22.63 -1.31
CA GLU A 50 4.84 21.49 -2.18
C GLU A 50 5.52 20.22 -1.72
N LEU A 51 6.82 20.30 -1.40
CA LEU A 51 7.60 19.17 -0.91
C LEU A 51 7.00 18.62 0.38
N HIS A 52 6.66 19.49 1.34
CA HIS A 52 5.98 19.11 2.57
C HIS A 52 4.62 18.45 2.29
N ALA A 53 3.77 19.04 1.44
CA ALA A 53 2.47 18.48 1.12
C ALA A 53 2.57 17.10 0.44
N SER A 54 3.55 16.93 -0.44
CA SER A 54 3.81 15.66 -1.14
C SER A 54 4.32 14.59 -0.17
N LEU A 55 5.24 14.95 0.74
CA LEU A 55 5.73 14.06 1.79
C LEU A 55 4.61 13.64 2.74
N SER A 56 3.79 14.59 3.24
CA SER A 56 2.67 14.30 4.14
C SER A 56 1.65 13.35 3.48
N GLY A 57 1.29 13.61 2.23
CA GLY A 57 0.37 12.76 1.47
C GLY A 57 0.93 11.36 1.20
N LEU A 58 2.16 11.28 0.67
CA LEU A 58 2.82 10.01 0.35
C LEU A 58 3.06 9.17 1.60
N LYS A 59 3.49 9.78 2.72
CA LYS A 59 3.65 9.08 4.00
C LYS A 59 2.32 8.47 4.42
N ALA A 60 1.28 9.29 4.59
CA ALA A 60 -0.03 8.81 5.02
C ALA A 60 -0.59 7.72 4.11
N TRP A 61 -0.56 7.93 2.79
CA TRP A 61 -1.11 6.97 1.84
C TRP A 61 -0.31 5.66 1.85
N SER A 62 1.03 5.74 1.67
CA SER A 62 1.88 4.56 1.50
C SER A 62 1.96 3.70 2.75
N THR A 63 2.07 4.30 3.95
CA THR A 63 2.17 3.51 5.19
C THR A 63 0.88 2.79 5.50
N ILE A 64 -0.28 3.41 5.24
CA ILE A 64 -1.57 2.81 5.58
C ILE A 64 -1.92 1.67 4.64
N ILE A 65 -1.71 1.88 3.33
CA ILE A 65 -1.94 0.80 2.37
C ILE A 65 -0.93 -0.34 2.55
N ALA A 66 0.35 -0.04 2.81
CA ALA A 66 1.37 -1.06 3.06
C ALA A 66 1.04 -1.87 4.32
N HIS A 67 0.70 -1.21 5.43
CA HIS A 67 0.36 -1.89 6.68
C HIS A 67 -0.81 -2.86 6.50
N GLY A 68 -1.86 -2.45 5.77
CA GLY A 68 -3.00 -3.32 5.43
C GLY A 68 -2.58 -4.56 4.63
N HIS A 69 -1.69 -4.39 3.64
CA HIS A 69 -1.15 -5.50 2.86
C HIS A 69 -0.25 -6.43 3.68
N MET A 70 0.56 -5.89 4.61
CA MET A 70 1.43 -6.70 5.48
C MET A 70 0.60 -7.65 6.36
N GLU A 71 -0.50 -7.15 6.93
CA GLU A 71 -1.41 -7.98 7.72
C GLU A 71 -2.15 -9.01 6.85
N ASP A 72 -2.49 -8.66 5.60
CA ASP A 72 -3.08 -9.62 4.67
C ASP A 72 -2.09 -10.72 4.27
N LEU A 73 -0.81 -10.38 4.01
CA LEU A 73 0.25 -11.35 3.76
C LEU A 73 0.44 -12.30 4.96
N ARG A 74 0.42 -11.77 6.18
CA ARG A 74 0.48 -12.59 7.41
C ARG A 74 -0.64 -13.63 7.45
N LYS A 75 -1.88 -13.20 7.16
CA LYS A 75 -3.05 -14.10 7.05
C LYS A 75 -2.92 -15.08 5.88
N ALA A 76 -2.22 -14.70 4.80
CA ALA A 76 -1.99 -15.56 3.63
C ALA A 76 -1.08 -16.76 3.94
N CYS A 77 -0.29 -16.69 5.02
CA CYS A 77 0.50 -17.81 5.55
C CYS A 77 -0.30 -18.73 6.51
N GLY A 78 -1.61 -18.52 6.65
CA GLY A 78 -2.47 -19.33 7.50
C GLY A 78 -2.06 -19.32 8.97
N GLY A 79 -2.24 -20.44 9.68
CA GLY A 79 -1.88 -20.56 11.09
C GLY A 79 -0.39 -20.34 11.36
N GLN A 80 0.48 -20.69 10.42
CA GLN A 80 1.92 -20.51 10.59
C GLN A 80 2.33 -19.03 10.57
N GLY A 81 1.63 -18.18 9.82
CA GLY A 81 1.84 -16.72 9.85
C GLY A 81 1.43 -16.06 11.18
N PHE A 82 0.75 -16.78 12.08
CA PHE A 82 0.48 -16.31 13.43
C PHE A 82 1.64 -16.55 14.39
N LEU A 83 2.50 -17.54 14.11
CA LEU A 83 3.62 -17.85 14.98
C LEU A 83 4.65 -16.72 14.97
N MET A 84 5.21 -16.41 16.14
CA MET A 84 6.30 -15.43 16.23
C MET A 84 7.53 -15.86 15.41
N SER A 85 7.75 -17.17 15.26
CA SER A 85 8.82 -17.72 14.43
C SER A 85 8.68 -17.37 12.93
N SER A 86 7.49 -16.99 12.46
CA SER A 86 7.32 -16.52 11.09
C SER A 86 7.91 -15.13 10.84
N GLY A 87 8.30 -14.39 11.88
CA GLY A 87 8.79 -13.01 11.79
C GLY A 87 7.71 -11.96 11.44
N MET A 88 6.65 -12.38 10.75
CA MET A 88 5.61 -11.49 10.25
C MET A 88 4.84 -10.71 11.33
N PRO A 89 4.44 -11.30 12.49
CA PRO A 89 3.76 -10.55 13.53
C PRO A 89 4.58 -9.36 14.05
N ALA A 90 5.89 -9.57 14.25
CA ALA A 90 6.79 -8.51 14.72
C ALA A 90 6.95 -7.42 13.67
N ILE A 91 7.13 -7.80 12.40
CA ILE A 91 7.23 -6.85 11.27
C ILE A 91 5.97 -5.99 11.15
N VAL A 92 4.77 -6.60 11.18
CA VAL A 92 3.49 -5.88 11.12
C VAL A 92 3.35 -4.94 12.31
N LEU A 93 3.60 -5.42 13.53
CA LEU A 93 3.49 -4.62 14.74
C LEU A 93 4.45 -3.42 14.74
N ASN A 94 5.70 -3.63 14.36
CA ASN A 94 6.70 -2.56 14.31
C ASN A 94 6.36 -1.52 13.25
N PHE A 95 5.68 -1.92 12.17
CA PHE A 95 5.25 -1.00 11.12
C PHE A 95 4.08 -0.08 11.55
N CYS A 96 3.45 -0.32 12.70
CA CYS A 96 2.54 0.65 13.31
C CYS A 96 3.23 1.99 13.62
N ASP A 97 4.54 1.97 13.87
CA ASP A 97 5.35 3.16 14.14
C ASP A 97 5.35 4.14 12.95
N PRO A 98 5.84 3.78 11.74
CA PRO A 98 5.81 4.69 10.60
C PRO A 98 4.38 5.07 10.17
N ALA A 99 3.37 4.25 10.46
CA ALA A 99 1.98 4.62 10.23
C ALA A 99 1.48 5.75 11.16
N THR A 100 2.09 5.92 12.34
CA THR A 100 1.60 6.81 13.40
C THR A 100 2.54 7.98 13.70
N VAL A 101 3.83 7.68 13.87
CA VAL A 101 4.89 8.62 14.21
C VAL A 101 5.18 9.55 13.03
N GLU A 102 5.82 10.69 13.30
CA GLU A 102 6.10 11.77 12.34
C GLU A 102 4.84 12.45 11.76
N GLY A 103 3.66 12.12 12.30
CA GLY A 103 2.38 12.71 11.94
C GLY A 103 1.31 11.66 11.71
N GLU A 104 0.22 11.74 12.47
CA GLU A 104 -0.92 10.84 12.32
C GLU A 104 -1.51 10.95 10.90
N GLN A 105 -1.94 9.82 10.32
CA GLN A 105 -2.34 9.70 8.91
C GLN A 105 -3.40 10.72 8.46
N VAL A 106 -4.41 11.01 9.28
CA VAL A 106 -5.48 11.97 8.96
C VAL A 106 -4.90 13.37 8.99
N ILE A 107 -4.12 13.71 10.02
CA ILE A 107 -3.49 15.03 10.12
C ILE A 107 -2.56 15.29 8.92
N MET A 108 -1.74 14.32 8.53
CA MET A 108 -0.86 14.42 7.36
C MET A 108 -1.65 14.54 6.05
N SER A 109 -2.71 13.76 5.89
CA SER A 109 -3.62 13.88 4.74
C SER A 109 -4.28 15.26 4.68
N LEU A 110 -4.65 15.84 5.83
CA LEU A 110 -5.24 17.18 5.91
C LEU A 110 -4.22 18.31 5.65
N GLN A 111 -2.93 18.11 5.92
CA GLN A 111 -1.89 19.04 5.48
C GLN A 111 -1.76 19.06 3.96
N CYS A 112 -1.75 17.87 3.34
CA CYS A 112 -1.76 17.73 1.88
C CYS A 112 -3.04 18.36 1.27
N SER A 113 -4.21 18.13 1.87
CA SER A 113 -5.48 18.67 1.36
C SER A 113 -5.54 20.19 1.39
N ARG A 114 -4.99 20.84 2.42
CA ARG A 114 -4.87 22.31 2.48
C ARG A 114 -4.02 22.87 1.35
N PHE A 115 -2.93 22.18 0.99
CA PHE A 115 -2.14 22.54 -0.18
C PHE A 115 -2.97 22.41 -1.47
N LEU A 116 -3.70 21.29 -1.64
CA LEU A 116 -4.57 21.10 -2.81
C LEU A 116 -5.65 22.20 -2.94
N ILE A 117 -6.30 22.57 -1.83
CA ILE A 117 -7.28 23.67 -1.80
C ILE A 117 -6.62 24.96 -2.33
N LYS A 118 -5.46 25.33 -1.78
CA LYS A 118 -4.74 26.54 -2.20
C LYS A 118 -4.35 26.49 -3.68
N SER A 119 -3.86 25.36 -4.16
CA SER A 119 -3.45 25.17 -5.56
C SER A 119 -4.63 25.29 -6.53
N VAL A 120 -5.80 24.74 -6.18
CA VAL A 120 -7.02 24.89 -7.00
C VAL A 120 -7.55 26.33 -6.95
N THR A 121 -7.52 26.99 -5.79
CA THR A 121 -7.90 28.41 -5.69
C THR A 121 -6.96 29.31 -6.51
N GLN A 122 -5.65 29.04 -6.50
CA GLN A 122 -4.68 29.73 -7.35
C GLN A 122 -5.00 29.57 -8.83
N LEU A 123 -5.29 28.33 -9.26
CA LEU A 123 -5.70 28.05 -10.63
C LEU A 123 -6.96 28.84 -11.03
N LYS A 124 -8.00 28.85 -10.19
CA LYS A 124 -9.24 29.59 -10.44
C LYS A 124 -9.01 31.10 -10.54
N ASN A 125 -8.02 31.62 -9.82
CA ASN A 125 -7.58 33.00 -9.89
C ASN A 125 -6.59 33.27 -11.05
N LYS A 126 -6.41 32.31 -11.97
CA LYS A 126 -5.51 32.41 -13.14
C LYS A 126 -4.04 32.59 -12.78
N HIS A 127 -3.63 32.14 -11.59
CA HIS A 127 -2.21 32.07 -11.22
C HIS A 127 -1.59 30.79 -11.77
N GLU A 128 -0.26 30.83 -11.95
CA GLU A 128 0.51 29.69 -12.41
C GLU A 128 0.53 28.59 -11.34
N VAL A 129 0.27 27.34 -11.76
CA VAL A 129 0.38 26.14 -10.92
C VAL A 129 1.62 25.35 -11.34
N LYS A 130 2.49 25.03 -10.38
CA LYS A 130 3.80 24.38 -10.62
C LYS A 130 3.88 22.98 -9.98
N GLY A 131 4.95 22.28 -10.31
CA GLY A 131 5.34 21.01 -9.70
C GLY A 131 4.30 19.88 -9.76
N SER A 132 4.10 19.20 -8.63
CA SER A 132 3.31 17.98 -8.45
C SER A 132 1.82 18.15 -8.73
N VAL A 133 1.33 19.40 -8.77
CA VAL A 133 -0.07 19.76 -9.03
C VAL A 133 -0.31 20.31 -10.44
N LYS A 134 0.67 20.27 -11.35
CA LYS A 134 0.49 20.69 -12.75
C LYS A 134 -0.68 20.02 -13.46
N TYR A 135 -1.02 18.78 -13.07
CA TYR A 135 -2.18 18.06 -13.61
C TYR A 135 -3.53 18.76 -13.37
N LEU A 136 -3.59 19.75 -12.47
CA LEU A 136 -4.80 20.55 -12.26
C LEU A 136 -5.18 21.39 -13.49
N LEU A 137 -4.22 21.66 -14.38
CA LEU A 137 -4.42 22.37 -15.65
C LEU A 137 -5.07 21.49 -16.74
N ASP A 138 -5.02 20.17 -16.59
CA ASP A 138 -5.49 19.25 -17.61
C ASP A 138 -7.02 19.32 -17.76
N ALA A 139 -7.50 19.13 -18.99
CA ALA A 139 -8.93 19.03 -19.26
C ALA A 139 -9.53 17.77 -18.58
N PRO A 140 -10.80 17.82 -18.15
CA PRO A 140 -11.49 16.62 -17.67
C PRO A 140 -11.53 15.56 -18.77
N ILE A 141 -11.30 14.30 -18.37
CA ILE A 141 -11.54 13.18 -19.27
C ILE A 141 -13.05 13.04 -19.49
N THR A 142 -13.51 13.21 -20.73
CA THR A 142 -14.93 13.06 -21.12
C THR A 142 -15.23 11.69 -21.70
N THR A 143 -14.22 10.96 -22.17
CA THR A 143 -14.33 9.60 -22.70
C THR A 143 -13.21 8.77 -22.10
N LEU A 144 -13.54 7.57 -21.62
CA LEU A 144 -12.54 6.68 -21.03
C LEU A 144 -11.40 6.41 -22.04
N PRO A 145 -10.14 6.38 -21.57
CA PRO A 145 -8.99 6.19 -22.45
C PRO A 145 -8.90 4.75 -22.99
N PHE A 146 -9.66 3.80 -22.42
CA PHE A 146 -9.82 2.43 -22.90
C PHE A 146 -11.19 1.90 -22.50
N ASN A 147 -11.66 0.87 -23.21
CA ASN A 147 -12.94 0.20 -22.99
C ASN A 147 -12.81 -1.27 -22.57
N SER A 148 -11.64 -1.87 -22.77
CA SER A 148 -11.34 -3.26 -22.39
C SER A 148 -9.84 -3.49 -22.20
N TRP A 149 -9.50 -4.57 -21.49
CA TRP A 149 -8.19 -5.20 -21.49
C TRP A 149 -8.03 -6.09 -22.73
N PRO A 150 -6.85 -6.15 -23.39
CA PRO A 150 -5.56 -5.55 -23.04
C PRO A 150 -5.32 -4.14 -23.64
N ASN A 151 -6.36 -3.44 -24.10
CA ASN A 151 -6.20 -2.12 -24.75
C ASN A 151 -5.83 -1.00 -23.76
N ALA A 152 -5.77 -1.28 -22.46
CA ALA A 152 -5.32 -0.35 -21.43
C ALA A 152 -3.80 -0.18 -21.46
N THR A 153 -3.31 0.85 -22.16
CA THR A 153 -1.89 1.19 -22.12
C THR A 153 -1.47 1.71 -20.74
N PRO A 154 -0.17 1.63 -20.38
CA PRO A 154 0.33 2.20 -19.13
C PRO A 154 -0.01 3.69 -18.98
N GLU A 155 0.06 4.45 -20.08
CA GLU A 155 -0.27 5.87 -20.13
C GLU A 155 -1.76 6.12 -19.88
N ASN A 156 -2.63 5.24 -20.39
CA ASN A 156 -4.08 5.30 -20.14
C ASN A 156 -4.38 5.11 -18.65
N LEU A 157 -3.69 4.18 -17.99
CA LEU A 157 -3.81 3.97 -16.55
C LEU A 157 -3.37 5.22 -15.78
N VAL A 158 -2.21 5.80 -16.09
CA VAL A 158 -1.76 7.07 -15.48
C VAL A 158 -2.77 8.19 -15.69
N ALA A 159 -3.35 8.31 -16.90
CA ALA A 159 -4.35 9.32 -17.21
C ALA A 159 -5.62 9.18 -16.34
N MET A 160 -6.09 7.96 -16.08
CA MET A 160 -7.22 7.72 -15.17
C MET A 160 -6.95 8.18 -13.73
N PHE A 161 -5.74 7.92 -13.21
CA PHE A 161 -5.34 8.38 -11.88
C PHE A 161 -5.18 9.89 -11.83
N ARG A 162 -4.63 10.47 -12.88
CA ARG A 162 -4.45 11.92 -13.03
C ARG A 162 -5.79 12.65 -12.99
N ASP A 163 -6.75 12.22 -13.81
CA ASP A 163 -8.08 12.83 -13.82
C ASP A 163 -8.82 12.60 -12.50
N ARG A 164 -8.70 11.41 -11.87
CA ARG A 164 -9.25 11.18 -10.54
C ARG A 164 -8.70 12.18 -9.52
N ALA A 165 -7.38 12.34 -9.44
CA ALA A 165 -6.74 13.28 -8.53
C ALA A 165 -7.22 14.72 -8.79
N ARG A 166 -7.36 15.10 -10.08
CA ARG A 166 -7.89 16.40 -10.51
C ARG A 166 -9.33 16.61 -10.03
N ARG A 167 -10.24 15.68 -10.33
CA ARG A 167 -11.66 15.77 -9.96
C ARG A 167 -11.84 15.88 -8.44
N GLN A 168 -11.13 15.06 -7.67
CA GLN A 168 -11.25 15.08 -6.21
C GLN A 168 -10.71 16.39 -5.59
N ALA A 169 -9.59 16.92 -6.11
CA ALA A 169 -9.07 18.22 -5.68
C ALA A 169 -10.04 19.37 -6.02
N MET A 170 -10.61 19.36 -7.23
CA MET A 170 -11.60 20.37 -7.66
C MET A 170 -12.87 20.33 -6.82
N ARG A 171 -13.40 19.13 -6.55
CA ARG A 171 -14.58 18.91 -5.69
C ARG A 171 -14.33 19.36 -4.25
N LEU A 172 -13.16 19.05 -3.70
CA LEU A 172 -12.75 19.51 -2.37
C LEU A 172 -12.78 21.04 -2.29
N GLU A 173 -12.14 21.72 -3.25
CA GLU A 173 -12.08 23.18 -3.24
C GLU A 173 -13.46 23.82 -3.42
N GLU A 174 -14.31 23.27 -4.30
CA GLU A 174 -15.67 23.77 -4.48
C GLU A 174 -16.49 23.69 -3.18
N ARG A 175 -16.40 22.55 -2.48
CA ARG A 175 -17.07 22.36 -1.18
C ARG A 175 -16.50 23.30 -0.13
N PHE A 176 -15.18 23.47 -0.09
CA PHE A 176 -14.51 24.40 0.81
C PHE A 176 -14.97 25.84 0.59
N GLN A 177 -15.03 26.29 -0.66
CA GLN A 177 -15.54 27.62 -1.02
C GLN A 177 -17.01 27.80 -0.66
N ALA A 178 -17.84 26.75 -0.81
CA ALA A 178 -19.23 26.80 -0.37
C ALA A 178 -19.33 27.01 1.17
N SER A 179 -18.50 26.32 1.96
CA SER A 179 -18.45 26.52 3.40
C SER A 179 -17.95 27.93 3.77
N GLN A 180 -16.94 28.46 3.08
CA GLN A 180 -16.47 29.84 3.29
C GLN A 180 -17.54 30.88 2.95
N LYS A 181 -18.31 30.68 1.87
CA LYS A 181 -19.41 31.59 1.50
C LYS A 181 -20.54 31.64 2.52
N ARG A 182 -20.72 30.60 3.33
CA ARG A 182 -21.66 30.61 4.47
C ARG A 182 -21.09 31.31 5.71
N GLY A 183 -19.89 31.87 5.64
CA GLY A 183 -19.27 32.64 6.72
C GLY A 183 -18.39 31.85 7.68
N LEU A 184 -18.08 30.58 7.38
CA LEU A 184 -17.16 29.81 8.22
C LEU A 184 -15.72 30.32 8.09
N SER A 185 -14.98 30.26 9.19
CA SER A 185 -13.54 30.53 9.17
C SER A 185 -12.80 29.52 8.28
N PHE A 186 -11.57 29.83 7.86
CA PHE A 186 -10.75 28.90 7.09
C PHE A 186 -10.59 27.54 7.81
N THR A 187 -10.37 27.58 9.13
CA THR A 187 -10.20 26.38 9.96
C THR A 187 -11.48 25.56 10.01
N ASP A 188 -12.64 26.20 10.23
CA ASP A 188 -13.93 25.51 10.33
C ASP A 188 -14.36 24.95 8.96
N ALA A 189 -14.15 25.69 7.88
CA ALA A 189 -14.41 25.20 6.52
C ALA A 189 -13.51 24.01 6.15
N THR A 190 -12.24 24.03 6.57
CA THR A 190 -11.33 22.89 6.38
C THR A 190 -11.80 21.68 7.19
N ASN A 191 -12.27 21.89 8.42
CA ASN A 191 -12.78 20.82 9.27
C ASN A 191 -14.07 20.21 8.70
N GLU A 192 -15.01 21.02 8.23
CA GLU A 192 -16.24 20.55 7.61
C GLU A 192 -15.99 19.73 6.35
N THR A 193 -14.95 20.09 5.58
CA THR A 193 -14.57 19.39 4.36
C THR A 193 -13.51 18.31 4.57
N ALA A 194 -13.17 17.97 5.82
CA ALA A 194 -12.07 17.07 6.15
C ALA A 194 -12.15 15.70 5.48
N ILE A 195 -13.35 15.12 5.36
CA ILE A 195 -13.57 13.82 4.69
C ILE A 195 -13.20 13.90 3.20
N HIS A 196 -13.63 14.96 2.52
CA HIS A 196 -13.24 15.22 1.13
C HIS A 196 -11.74 15.51 1.04
N GLY A 197 -11.19 16.19 2.05
CA GLY A 197 -9.78 16.49 2.17
C GLY A 197 -8.92 15.22 2.21
N TYR A 198 -9.28 14.28 3.07
CA TYR A 198 -8.63 12.98 3.19
C TYR A 198 -8.65 12.21 1.87
N LYS A 199 -9.81 12.15 1.20
CA LYS A 199 -9.94 11.46 -0.10
C LYS A 199 -9.11 12.13 -1.19
N ALA A 200 -9.13 13.46 -1.30
CA ALA A 200 -8.36 14.19 -2.30
C ALA A 200 -6.85 14.00 -2.10
N ALA A 201 -6.36 14.05 -0.86
CA ALA A 201 -4.96 13.80 -0.53
C ALA A 201 -4.53 12.36 -0.89
N SER A 202 -5.37 11.38 -0.59
CA SER A 202 -5.15 9.98 -0.97
C SER A 202 -5.09 9.79 -2.50
N CYS A 203 -6.05 10.36 -3.23
CA CYS A 203 -6.06 10.30 -4.70
C CYS A 203 -4.85 11.01 -5.34
N HIS A 204 -4.44 12.15 -4.79
CA HIS A 204 -3.24 12.86 -5.22
C HIS A 204 -1.98 12.01 -5.01
N SER A 205 -1.82 11.42 -3.83
CA SER A 205 -0.67 10.59 -3.47
C SER A 205 -0.59 9.30 -4.30
N ALA A 206 -1.74 8.67 -4.57
CA ALA A 206 -1.84 7.53 -5.46
C ALA A 206 -1.44 7.91 -6.91
N TYR A 207 -1.89 9.06 -7.41
CA TYR A 207 -1.49 9.56 -8.73
C TYR A 207 0.02 9.81 -8.82
N ILE A 208 0.63 10.47 -7.83
CA ILE A 208 2.08 10.66 -7.79
C ILE A 208 2.77 9.30 -7.85
N THR A 209 2.36 8.34 -7.02
CA THR A 209 2.99 7.01 -6.97
C THR A 209 2.93 6.30 -8.32
N ILE A 210 1.76 6.25 -8.94
CA ILE A 210 1.55 5.58 -10.23
C ILE A 210 2.31 6.31 -11.36
N SER A 211 2.24 7.64 -11.42
CA SER A 211 2.96 8.41 -12.44
C SER A 211 4.48 8.21 -12.33
N ARG A 212 5.04 8.30 -11.11
CA ARG A 212 6.49 8.20 -10.89
C ARG A 212 7.02 6.79 -11.06
N ASN A 213 6.21 5.76 -10.80
CA ASN A 213 6.56 4.39 -11.15
C ASN A 213 6.75 4.27 -12.67
N LEU A 214 5.75 4.67 -13.47
CA LEU A 214 5.86 4.56 -14.93
C LEU A 214 7.04 5.37 -15.51
N ASP A 215 7.24 6.61 -15.01
CA ASP A 215 8.39 7.43 -15.38
C ASP A 215 9.71 6.70 -15.10
N ALA A 216 9.86 6.13 -13.90
CA ALA A 216 11.08 5.41 -13.51
C ALA A 216 11.32 4.14 -14.35
N LEU A 217 10.27 3.39 -14.68
CA LEU A 217 10.39 2.23 -15.56
C LEU A 217 10.86 2.63 -16.96
N ASN A 218 10.30 3.71 -17.52
CA ASN A 218 10.67 4.20 -18.84
C ASN A 218 12.09 4.79 -18.88
N GLU A 219 12.51 5.48 -17.82
CA GLU A 219 13.82 6.14 -17.77
C GLU A 219 14.96 5.18 -17.41
N PHE A 220 14.78 4.37 -16.36
CA PHE A 220 15.89 3.62 -15.76
C PHE A 220 15.95 2.14 -16.13
N VAL A 221 14.82 1.55 -16.54
CA VAL A 221 14.71 0.10 -16.76
C VAL A 221 14.60 -0.22 -18.25
N LYS A 222 13.65 0.41 -18.95
CA LYS A 222 13.37 0.19 -20.38
C LYS A 222 14.61 0.26 -21.27
N PRO A 223 15.56 1.20 -21.08
CA PRO A 223 16.76 1.26 -21.92
C PRO A 223 17.78 0.16 -21.64
N LYS A 224 17.70 -0.52 -20.48
CA LYS A 224 18.70 -1.49 -20.02
C LYS A 224 18.31 -2.92 -20.38
N ASP A 225 17.07 -3.32 -20.08
CA ASP A 225 16.61 -4.70 -20.26
C ASP A 225 15.09 -4.76 -20.47
N THR A 226 14.68 -5.27 -21.64
CA THR A 226 13.27 -5.42 -22.02
C THR A 226 12.53 -6.45 -21.16
N ASN A 227 13.18 -7.53 -20.74
CA ASN A 227 12.55 -8.59 -19.94
C ASN A 227 12.28 -8.07 -18.53
N ILE A 228 13.25 -7.38 -17.92
CA ILE A 228 13.06 -6.74 -16.60
C ILE A 228 11.99 -5.66 -16.70
N TYR A 229 12.02 -4.84 -17.76
CA TYR A 229 11.00 -3.83 -18.00
C TYR A 229 9.60 -4.46 -18.07
N ASN A 230 9.42 -5.54 -18.82
CA ASN A 230 8.12 -6.22 -18.93
C ASN A 230 7.65 -6.82 -17.60
N ALA A 231 8.55 -7.44 -16.82
CA ALA A 231 8.22 -7.98 -15.51
C ALA A 231 7.76 -6.88 -14.53
N LEU A 232 8.49 -5.76 -14.48
CA LEU A 232 8.11 -4.62 -13.64
C LEU A 232 6.87 -3.87 -14.17
N LEU A 233 6.65 -3.87 -15.49
CA LEU A 233 5.45 -3.31 -16.09
C LEU A 233 4.20 -4.11 -15.69
N ASN A 234 4.29 -5.43 -15.63
CA ASN A 234 3.19 -6.27 -15.12
C ASN A 234 2.83 -5.90 -13.67
N LEU A 235 3.83 -5.67 -12.81
CA LEU A 235 3.62 -5.20 -11.43
C LEU A 235 2.97 -3.80 -11.40
N PHE A 236 3.46 -2.87 -12.22
CA PHE A 236 2.86 -1.54 -12.35
C PHE A 236 1.37 -1.62 -12.75
N GLN A 237 1.06 -2.37 -13.82
CA GLN A 237 -0.31 -2.53 -14.30
C GLN A 237 -1.19 -3.21 -13.26
N LEU A 238 -0.68 -4.22 -12.53
CA LEU A 238 -1.43 -4.89 -11.47
C LEU A 238 -1.78 -3.92 -10.34
N THR A 239 -0.82 -3.07 -9.94
CA THR A 239 -1.05 -2.04 -8.91
C THR A 239 -2.15 -1.07 -9.34
N ALA A 240 -2.09 -0.59 -10.58
CA ALA A 240 -3.07 0.34 -11.12
C ALA A 240 -4.47 -0.28 -11.26
N LEU A 241 -4.59 -1.47 -11.86
CA LEU A 241 -5.87 -2.15 -12.04
C LEU A 241 -6.51 -2.53 -10.69
N ARG A 242 -5.71 -3.01 -9.73
CA ARG A 242 -6.18 -3.33 -8.38
C ARG A 242 -6.76 -2.10 -7.69
N GLN A 243 -6.05 -0.98 -7.71
CA GLN A 243 -6.53 0.26 -7.11
C GLN A 243 -7.77 0.82 -7.83
N ILE A 244 -7.83 0.76 -9.16
CA ILE A 244 -9.05 1.16 -9.90
C ILE A 244 -10.24 0.29 -9.46
N LYS A 245 -10.03 -1.02 -9.30
CA LYS A 245 -11.06 -1.96 -8.88
C LYS A 245 -11.47 -1.77 -7.41
N ASP A 246 -10.58 -1.35 -6.53
CA ASP A 246 -10.90 -1.14 -5.11
C ASP A 246 -11.62 0.21 -4.89
N ASP A 247 -11.33 1.20 -5.73
CA ASP A 247 -11.90 2.55 -5.66
C ASP A 247 -12.98 2.81 -6.74
N LEU A 248 -13.67 1.79 -7.29
CA LEU A 248 -14.60 1.92 -8.44
C LEU A 248 -15.58 3.11 -8.34
N ALA A 249 -16.04 3.42 -7.12
CA ALA A 249 -16.91 4.55 -6.85
C ALA A 249 -16.33 5.91 -7.29
N ASP A 250 -15.01 6.07 -7.37
CA ASP A 250 -14.39 7.31 -7.86
C ASP A 250 -14.58 7.53 -9.36
N TRP A 251 -14.90 6.48 -10.11
CA TRP A 251 -15.08 6.52 -11.56
C TRP A 251 -16.50 6.14 -11.98
N PHE A 252 -17.46 6.13 -11.06
CA PHE A 252 -18.85 5.73 -11.36
C PHE A 252 -19.48 6.49 -12.54
N GLU A 253 -19.10 7.76 -12.75
CA GLU A 253 -19.58 8.60 -13.84
C GLU A 253 -19.03 8.19 -15.22
N CYS A 254 -17.91 7.45 -15.24
CA CYS A 254 -17.20 7.09 -16.46
C CYS A 254 -17.22 5.59 -16.73
N LEU A 255 -17.30 4.74 -15.70
CA LEU A 255 -17.21 3.28 -15.83
C LEU A 255 -18.49 2.67 -16.41
N THR A 256 -18.29 1.72 -17.31
CA THR A 256 -19.36 0.83 -17.80
C THR A 256 -19.26 -0.54 -17.11
N PRO A 257 -20.36 -1.30 -16.98
CA PRO A 257 -20.30 -2.65 -16.42
C PRO A 257 -19.28 -3.55 -17.14
N HIS A 258 -19.22 -3.46 -18.47
CA HIS A 258 -18.25 -4.19 -19.28
C HIS A 258 -16.80 -3.88 -18.89
N LEU A 259 -16.49 -2.61 -18.60
CA LEU A 259 -15.14 -2.24 -18.19
C LEU A 259 -14.80 -2.85 -16.83
N VAL A 260 -15.74 -2.92 -15.88
CA VAL A 260 -15.51 -3.51 -14.55
C VAL A 260 -15.12 -4.99 -14.66
N ASP A 261 -15.82 -5.76 -15.49
CA ASP A 261 -15.47 -7.16 -15.76
C ASP A 261 -14.09 -7.24 -16.42
N SER A 262 -13.83 -6.36 -17.39
CA SER A 262 -12.56 -6.34 -18.12
C SER A 262 -11.36 -5.97 -17.24
N LEU A 263 -11.53 -5.16 -16.19
CA LEU A 263 -10.49 -4.92 -15.18
C LEU A 263 -10.14 -6.22 -14.43
N THR A 264 -11.14 -7.06 -14.14
CA THR A 264 -10.94 -8.34 -13.47
C THR A 264 -10.22 -9.33 -14.39
N ASP A 265 -10.57 -9.36 -15.67
CA ASP A 265 -9.85 -10.14 -16.69
C ASP A 265 -8.39 -9.70 -16.82
N GLY A 266 -8.13 -8.40 -16.82
CA GLY A 266 -6.78 -7.86 -16.86
C GLY A 266 -5.94 -8.24 -15.63
N ILE A 267 -6.53 -8.16 -14.44
CA ILE A 267 -5.91 -8.67 -13.20
C ILE A 267 -5.57 -10.15 -13.36
N HIS A 268 -6.50 -10.96 -13.85
CA HIS A 268 -6.27 -12.38 -14.07
C HIS A 268 -5.06 -12.65 -14.97
N VAL A 269 -5.01 -12.01 -16.14
CA VAL A 269 -3.86 -12.13 -17.07
C VAL A 269 -2.55 -11.74 -16.38
N LEU A 270 -2.54 -10.63 -15.63
CA LEU A 270 -1.32 -10.17 -14.94
C LEU A 270 -0.88 -11.13 -13.84
N LEU A 271 -1.81 -11.75 -13.11
CA LEU A 271 -1.46 -12.77 -12.11
C LEU A 271 -0.77 -13.98 -12.76
N ASP A 272 -1.23 -14.41 -13.95
CA ASP A 272 -0.60 -15.49 -14.71
C ASP A 272 0.81 -15.09 -15.18
N ASN A 273 0.97 -13.86 -15.64
CA ASN A 273 2.27 -13.34 -16.09
C ASN A 273 3.29 -13.16 -14.97
N ILE A 274 2.85 -12.77 -13.76
CA ILE A 274 3.72 -12.53 -12.61
C ILE A 274 4.10 -13.85 -11.91
N ARG A 275 3.22 -14.85 -11.94
CA ARG A 275 3.41 -16.13 -11.25
C ARG A 275 4.77 -16.80 -11.47
N PRO A 276 5.33 -16.92 -12.68
CA PRO A 276 6.63 -17.58 -12.88
C PRO A 276 7.79 -16.80 -12.22
N ASP A 277 7.71 -15.47 -12.18
CA ASP A 277 8.79 -14.61 -11.71
C ASP A 277 8.63 -14.19 -10.23
N ALA A 278 7.51 -14.53 -9.59
CA ALA A 278 7.14 -14.01 -8.27
C ALA A 278 8.23 -14.21 -7.20
N VAL A 279 8.90 -15.37 -7.17
CA VAL A 279 10.00 -15.63 -6.22
C VAL A 279 11.22 -14.78 -6.56
N GLY A 280 11.64 -14.76 -7.83
CA GLY A 280 12.78 -13.95 -8.27
C GLY A 280 12.58 -12.45 -8.05
N LEU A 281 11.35 -11.95 -8.19
CA LEU A 281 10.99 -10.56 -7.90
C LEU A 281 11.06 -10.23 -6.40
N VAL A 282 10.82 -11.19 -5.52
CA VAL A 282 10.99 -11.01 -4.07
C VAL A 282 12.47 -11.13 -3.68
N ASP A 283 13.18 -12.12 -4.21
CA ASP A 283 14.62 -12.31 -3.99
C ASP A 283 15.44 -11.09 -4.44
N ALA A 284 15.02 -10.42 -5.53
CA ALA A 284 15.65 -9.20 -6.02
C ALA A 284 15.62 -8.01 -5.03
N LEU A 285 14.80 -8.08 -3.97
CA LEU A 285 14.83 -7.09 -2.88
C LEU A 285 16.09 -7.24 -2.00
N GLY A 286 16.74 -8.40 -2.03
CA GLY A 286 18.05 -8.61 -1.41
C GLY A 286 18.04 -8.67 0.11
N PHE A 287 16.96 -9.19 0.71
CA PHE A 287 16.91 -9.41 2.17
C PHE A 287 17.64 -10.71 2.56
N GLU A 288 18.49 -10.63 3.58
CA GLU A 288 19.18 -11.79 4.14
C GLU A 288 18.31 -12.50 5.20
N ASP A 289 18.52 -13.81 5.41
CA ASP A 289 17.79 -14.60 6.40
C ASP A 289 17.89 -14.00 7.82
N GLU A 290 19.04 -13.42 8.18
CA GLU A 290 19.25 -12.75 9.48
C GLU A 290 18.41 -11.48 9.63
N GLN A 291 18.19 -10.75 8.53
CA GLN A 291 17.35 -9.56 8.53
C GLN A 291 15.86 -9.92 8.59
N LEU A 292 15.46 -11.02 7.93
CA LEU A 292 14.08 -11.47 7.89
C LEU A 292 13.64 -12.13 9.21
N ASP A 293 14.57 -12.79 9.92
CA ASP A 293 14.33 -13.53 11.16
C ASP A 293 13.04 -14.36 11.10
N SER A 294 12.92 -15.16 10.03
CA SER A 294 11.68 -15.84 9.68
C SER A 294 11.94 -17.30 9.34
N THR A 295 11.25 -18.21 10.04
CA THR A 295 11.23 -19.64 9.69
C THR A 295 10.46 -19.90 8.39
N LEU A 296 9.54 -19.01 8.01
CA LEU A 296 8.74 -19.15 6.77
C LEU A 296 9.43 -18.54 5.55
N GLY A 297 10.14 -17.42 5.76
CA GLY A 297 10.79 -16.63 4.71
C GLY A 297 12.23 -17.05 4.43
N ARG A 298 12.64 -18.26 4.82
CA ARG A 298 14.01 -18.74 4.61
C ARG A 298 14.33 -18.87 3.12
N TYR A 299 15.51 -18.40 2.73
CA TYR A 299 15.99 -18.50 1.36
C TYR A 299 16.08 -19.94 0.84
N ASP A 300 16.45 -20.88 1.71
CA ASP A 300 16.61 -22.29 1.36
C ASP A 300 15.29 -23.10 1.24
N GLY A 301 14.15 -22.49 1.61
CA GLY A 301 12.84 -23.14 1.57
C GLY A 301 12.63 -24.28 2.58
N ARG A 302 13.55 -24.52 3.52
CA ARG A 302 13.45 -25.58 4.56
C ARG A 302 12.60 -25.14 5.74
N VAL A 303 11.32 -24.86 5.44
CA VAL A 303 10.39 -24.20 6.35
C VAL A 303 9.99 -25.11 7.52
N TYR A 304 9.67 -26.38 7.27
CA TYR A 304 9.11 -27.26 8.30
C TYR A 304 10.15 -27.64 9.37
N GLU A 305 11.38 -27.89 8.94
CA GLU A 305 12.51 -28.15 9.82
C GLU A 305 12.79 -26.92 10.67
N ALA A 306 12.80 -25.72 10.08
CA ALA A 306 13.04 -24.48 10.80
C ALA A 306 11.96 -24.20 11.86
N ILE A 307 10.68 -24.41 11.52
CA ILE A 307 9.57 -24.27 12.49
C ILE A 307 9.77 -25.26 13.66
N TYR A 308 10.09 -26.51 13.35
CA TYR A 308 10.26 -27.55 14.36
C TYR A 308 11.45 -27.27 15.29
N GLU A 309 12.60 -26.90 14.73
CA GLU A 309 13.78 -26.53 15.53
C GLU A 309 13.50 -25.29 16.38
N GLN A 310 12.84 -24.27 15.83
CA GLN A 310 12.47 -23.07 16.59
C GLN A 310 11.50 -23.40 17.74
N ALA A 311 10.55 -24.32 17.52
CA ALA A 311 9.62 -24.74 18.56
C ALA A 311 10.35 -25.41 19.74
N LYS A 312 11.40 -26.21 19.49
CA LYS A 312 12.19 -26.83 20.56
C LYS A 312 12.92 -25.81 21.44
N LEU A 313 13.33 -24.68 20.87
CA LEU A 313 14.02 -23.63 21.60
C LEU A 313 13.10 -22.88 22.59
N SER A 314 11.78 -23.04 22.48
CA SER A 314 10.82 -22.43 23.40
C SER A 314 11.16 -22.73 24.87
N PRO A 315 11.15 -21.74 25.77
CA PRO A 315 11.34 -21.95 27.21
C PRO A 315 10.37 -22.99 27.81
N LEU A 316 9.17 -23.11 27.23
CA LEU A 316 8.16 -24.09 27.66
C LEU A 316 8.57 -25.54 27.39
N ASN A 317 9.49 -25.77 26.46
CA ASN A 317 9.95 -27.08 26.04
C ASN A 317 11.31 -27.47 26.66
N GLN A 318 11.86 -26.63 27.54
CA GLN A 318 13.14 -26.89 28.23
C GLN A 318 13.03 -27.91 29.36
N SER A 319 11.80 -28.27 29.75
CA SER A 319 11.52 -29.26 30.79
C SER A 319 10.38 -30.17 30.34
N PRO A 320 10.41 -31.47 30.67
CA PRO A 320 9.27 -32.37 30.42
C PRO A 320 8.07 -32.06 31.33
N LYS A 321 8.26 -31.24 32.37
CA LYS A 321 7.17 -30.81 33.25
C LYS A 321 6.51 -29.55 32.69
N MET A 322 5.19 -29.58 32.51
CA MET A 322 4.40 -28.41 32.16
C MET A 322 4.60 -27.30 33.20
N VAL A 323 4.91 -26.09 32.73
CA VAL A 323 5.06 -24.90 33.58
C VAL A 323 3.75 -24.66 34.35
N GLY A 324 3.86 -24.49 35.66
CA GLY A 324 2.70 -24.24 36.54
C GLY A 324 1.87 -25.47 36.90
N TRP A 325 2.22 -26.68 36.42
CA TRP A 325 1.46 -27.90 36.69
C TRP A 325 1.28 -28.19 38.19
N GLU A 326 2.31 -28.01 39.01
CA GLU A 326 2.25 -28.28 40.46
C GLU A 326 1.23 -27.38 41.19
N SER A 327 0.96 -26.18 40.67
CA SER A 327 -0.05 -25.27 41.20
C SER A 327 -1.43 -25.56 40.61
N ILE A 328 -1.50 -25.78 39.30
CA ILE A 328 -2.76 -25.96 38.56
C ILE A 328 -3.40 -27.32 38.88
N SER A 329 -2.61 -28.38 39.00
CA SER A 329 -3.11 -29.73 39.31
C SER A 329 -3.87 -29.83 40.64
N LYS A 330 -3.64 -28.89 41.57
CA LYS A 330 -4.35 -28.84 42.86
C LYS A 330 -5.79 -28.32 42.75
N VAL A 331 -6.10 -27.57 41.69
CA VAL A 331 -7.42 -26.95 41.47
C VAL A 331 -8.16 -27.54 40.28
N LEU A 332 -7.52 -28.41 39.49
CA LEU A 332 -8.15 -29.15 38.41
C LEU A 332 -8.89 -30.37 38.96
N ASP A 333 -10.12 -30.57 38.48
CA ASP A 333 -10.83 -31.84 38.62
C ASP A 333 -10.23 -32.87 37.65
N LEU A 334 -9.14 -33.50 38.08
CA LEU A 334 -8.41 -34.49 37.28
C LEU A 334 -9.25 -35.74 37.00
N ASP A 335 -10.23 -36.04 37.85
CA ASP A 335 -11.10 -37.20 37.67
C ASP A 335 -12.13 -36.96 36.56
N PHE A 336 -12.71 -35.75 36.51
CA PHE A 336 -13.54 -35.31 35.38
C PHE A 336 -12.78 -35.35 34.04
N ILE A 337 -11.53 -34.85 34.02
CA ILE A 337 -10.70 -34.86 32.79
C ILE A 337 -10.40 -36.29 32.33
N LYS A 338 -10.05 -37.20 33.26
CA LYS A 338 -9.80 -38.61 32.94
C LYS A 338 -11.04 -39.31 32.38
N ALA A 339 -12.22 -39.03 32.94
CA ALA A 339 -13.48 -39.60 32.47
C ALA A 339 -13.79 -39.21 31.01
N GLY A 340 -13.51 -37.95 30.63
CA GLY A 340 -13.68 -37.47 29.24
C GLY A 340 -12.72 -38.11 28.23
N VAL A 341 -11.47 -38.38 28.62
CA VAL A 341 -10.48 -39.06 27.77
C VAL A 341 -10.86 -40.53 27.55
N GLY A 342 -11.33 -41.22 28.60
CA GLY A 342 -11.81 -42.60 28.51
C GLY A 342 -13.02 -42.77 27.59
N GLN A 343 -13.91 -41.77 27.52
CA GLN A 343 -15.04 -41.80 26.58
C GLN A 343 -14.62 -41.62 25.13
N ARG A 344 -13.62 -40.77 24.82
CA ARG A 344 -13.11 -40.61 23.44
C ARG A 344 -12.35 -41.83 22.94
N ALA A 345 -11.53 -42.47 23.79
CA ALA A 345 -10.82 -43.70 23.42
C ALA A 345 -11.78 -44.86 23.06
N CYS A 346 -12.99 -44.90 23.63
CA CYS A 346 -14.02 -45.87 23.32
C CYS A 346 -14.77 -45.59 22.00
N VAL A 347 -14.71 -44.35 21.49
CA VAL A 347 -15.35 -43.95 20.22
C VAL A 347 -14.40 -44.20 19.04
N ASP A 348 -13.10 -43.93 19.20
CA ASP A 348 -12.10 -44.17 18.16
C ASP A 348 -11.75 -45.67 17.98
N SER A 349 -12.14 -46.55 18.91
CA SER A 349 -12.01 -48.01 18.77
C SER A 349 -13.23 -48.68 18.10
N LYS A 350 -14.20 -47.90 17.62
CA LYS A 350 -15.44 -48.37 16.95
C LYS A 350 -15.67 -47.78 15.56
N LEU A 351 -14.67 -47.11 15.00
CA LEU A 351 -14.51 -46.83 13.56
C LEU A 351 -13.37 -47.71 13.04
#